data_AF-A0A367Y0Z0-F1
#
_entry.id   AF-A0A367Y0Z0-F1
#
_cell.length_a   1.000
_cell.length_b   1.000
_cell.length_c   1.000
_cell.angle_alpha   90.00
_cell.angle_beta   90.00
_cell.angle_gamma   90.00
#
_symmetry.space_group_name_H-M   'P 1'
#
loop_
_entity.id
_entity.type
_entity.pdbx_description
1 polymer ?
#
loop_
_entity_poly.entity_id
_entity_poly.type
_entity_poly.pdbx_seq_one_letter_code
_entity_poly.pdbx_strand_id
1 'polypeptide(L)'
;MSTPIELLYKYEKLLTEYLQSNSFTANLLITPVSKFITESLVIVFVLLLSYEIIYWSGIYLKLWDYHAKDIFGEVPIHCSHVYVRLNIIDSGNVERLNNYYHLKSTRNNFYNWKKINELSKDIFKLNKYIKYYFEFSPEDFEMNDEPEFGSTIEHLRNKILLLVRDSDYLNQFSHKDLSIDDVKVFNNRYQEVEALENNNYLSKCHIETGNTIDVVIVI
;
A
#
# COMPACT_ATOMS: atom_id res chain seq x y z
N MET A 1 -38.37 2.36 44.21
CA MET A 1 -38.07 2.38 42.76
C MET A 1 -38.13 3.84 42.34
N SER A 2 -36.98 4.44 42.01
CA SER A 2 -36.96 5.81 41.50
C SER A 2 -37.63 5.84 40.15
N THR A 3 -38.54 6.77 39.93
CA THR A 3 -39.16 6.90 38.60
C THR A 3 -38.11 7.40 37.60
N PRO A 4 -38.24 7.09 36.30
CA PRO A 4 -37.33 7.61 35.27
C PRO A 4 -37.19 9.14 35.31
N ILE A 5 -38.27 9.82 35.70
CA ILE A 5 -38.34 11.27 35.87
C ILE A 5 -37.44 11.75 37.01
N GLU A 6 -37.46 11.08 38.16
CA GLU A 6 -36.59 11.42 39.31
C GLU A 6 -35.10 11.22 39.00
N LEU A 7 -34.77 10.17 38.24
CA LEU A 7 -33.40 9.93 37.77
C LEU A 7 -32.92 11.04 36.84
N LEU A 8 -33.80 11.50 35.95
CA LEU A 8 -33.50 12.58 35.00
C LEU A 8 -33.27 13.91 35.71
N TYR A 9 -34.10 14.25 36.70
CA TYR A 9 -33.90 15.42 37.56
C TYR A 9 -32.61 15.35 38.38
N LYS A 10 -32.26 14.18 38.91
CA LYS A 10 -31.01 13.99 39.65
C LYS A 10 -29.79 14.16 38.75
N TYR A 11 -29.88 13.67 37.51
CA TYR A 11 -28.82 13.80 36.52
C TYR A 11 -28.66 15.25 36.04
N GLU A 12 -29.77 15.93 35.74
CA GLU A 12 -29.78 17.36 35.38
C GLU A 12 -29.10 18.20 36.45
N LYS A 13 -29.42 17.95 37.72
CA LYS A 13 -28.82 18.65 38.86
C LYS A 13 -27.30 18.43 38.94
N LEU A 14 -26.84 17.19 38.81
CA LEU A 14 -25.40 16.87 38.82
C LEU A 14 -24.67 17.48 37.62
N LEU A 15 -25.28 17.47 36.44
CA LEU A 15 -24.73 18.05 35.23
C LEU A 15 -24.63 19.58 35.34
N THR A 16 -25.69 20.23 35.84
CA THR A 16 -25.69 21.67 36.11
C THR A 16 -24.60 22.04 37.12
N GLU A 17 -24.48 21.31 38.23
CA GLU A 17 -23.44 21.54 39.26
C GLU A 17 -22.03 21.40 38.66
N TYR A 18 -21.81 20.39 37.82
CA TYR A 18 -20.52 20.18 37.14
C TYR A 18 -20.21 21.30 36.14
N LEU A 19 -21.18 21.71 35.33
CA LEU A 19 -21.03 22.80 34.36
C LEU A 19 -20.90 24.18 35.04
N GLN A 20 -21.41 24.38 36.24
CA GLN A 20 -21.22 25.61 37.02
C GLN A 20 -19.83 25.70 37.68
N SER A 21 -19.08 24.59 37.76
CA SER A 21 -17.78 24.56 38.45
C SER A 21 -16.68 25.37 37.76
N ASN A 22 -16.84 25.70 36.46
CA ASN A 22 -15.88 26.48 35.68
C ASN A 22 -16.52 27.77 35.19
N SER A 23 -15.79 28.89 35.27
CA SER A 23 -16.27 30.22 34.90
C SER A 23 -16.71 30.33 33.45
N PHE A 24 -16.09 29.56 32.54
CA PHE A 24 -16.45 29.54 31.13
C PHE A 24 -17.81 28.87 30.89
N THR A 25 -18.04 27.71 31.50
CA THR A 25 -19.28 26.93 31.34
C THR A 25 -20.44 27.49 32.16
N ALA A 26 -20.16 28.15 33.29
CA ALA A 26 -21.18 28.84 34.07
C ALA A 26 -21.88 29.96 33.28
N ASN A 27 -21.14 30.65 32.41
CA ASN A 27 -21.72 31.69 31.54
C ASN A 27 -22.74 31.12 30.52
N LEU A 28 -22.63 29.85 30.15
CA LEU A 28 -23.55 29.16 29.25
C LEU A 28 -24.88 28.78 29.94
N LEU A 29 -24.97 28.94 31.26
CA LEU A 29 -26.14 28.55 32.06
C LEU A 29 -26.95 29.74 32.58
N ILE A 30 -26.59 30.98 32.20
CA ILE A 30 -27.19 32.22 32.73
C ILE A 30 -28.69 32.31 32.40
N THR A 31 -29.08 31.88 31.20
CA THR A 31 -30.49 31.91 30.76
C THR A 31 -31.05 30.49 30.67
N PRO A 32 -32.36 30.30 30.92
CA PRO A 32 -32.99 28.99 30.85
C PRO A 32 -32.89 28.35 29.45
N VAL A 33 -32.91 29.18 28.40
CA VAL A 33 -32.76 28.71 27.01
C VAL A 33 -31.33 28.23 26.75
N SER A 34 -30.32 29.00 27.18
CA SER A 34 -28.92 28.62 27.03
C SER A 34 -28.57 27.38 27.85
N LYS A 35 -29.14 27.26 29.06
CA LYS A 35 -29.05 26.05 29.89
C LYS A 35 -29.55 24.83 29.13
N PHE A 36 -30.77 24.89 28.59
CA PHE A 36 -31.38 23.77 27.88
C PHE A 36 -30.57 23.34 26.64
N ILE A 37 -30.08 24.30 25.85
CA ILE A 37 -29.24 24.02 24.67
C ILE A 37 -27.94 23.34 25.10
N THR A 38 -27.28 23.88 26.12
CA THR A 38 -25.99 23.35 26.62
C THR A 38 -26.14 21.94 27.16
N GLU A 39 -27.16 21.68 27.98
CA GLU A 39 -27.44 20.35 28.51
C GLU A 39 -27.76 19.35 27.40
N SER A 40 -28.58 19.73 26.42
CA SER A 40 -28.90 18.90 25.27
C SER A 40 -27.67 18.54 24.46
N LEU A 41 -26.78 19.50 24.20
CA LEU A 41 -25.52 19.26 23.47
C LEU A 41 -24.60 18.31 24.24
N VAL A 42 -24.45 18.48 25.55
CA VAL A 42 -23.62 17.59 26.36
C VAL A 42 -24.18 16.17 26.37
N ILE A 43 -25.50 16.01 26.48
CA ILE A 43 -26.15 14.70 26.43
C ILE A 43 -25.91 14.03 25.06
N VAL A 44 -26.16 14.75 23.96
CA VAL A 44 -25.92 14.24 22.60
C VAL A 44 -24.45 13.87 22.41
N PHE A 45 -23.52 14.71 22.88
CA PHE A 45 -22.09 14.45 22.81
C PHE A 45 -21.70 13.17 23.55
N VAL A 46 -22.17 12.99 24.79
CA VAL A 46 -21.90 11.77 25.58
C VAL A 46 -22.47 10.54 24.89
N LEU A 47 -23.67 10.63 24.31
CA LEU A 47 -24.28 9.52 23.57
C LEU A 47 -23.46 9.15 22.32
N LEU A 48 -23.07 10.13 21.51
CA LEU A 48 -22.24 9.91 20.33
C LEU A 48 -20.86 9.34 20.69
N LEU A 49 -20.20 9.92 21.70
CA LEU A 49 -18.92 9.44 22.17
C LEU A 49 -19.00 7.99 22.68
N SER A 50 -20.03 7.68 23.47
CA SER A 50 -20.25 6.33 23.99
C SER A 50 -20.52 5.34 22.85
N TYR A 51 -21.33 5.73 21.87
CA TYR A 51 -21.57 4.93 20.67
C TYR A 51 -20.28 4.64 19.92
N GLU A 52 -19.47 5.66 19.62
CA GLU A 52 -18.19 5.50 18.91
C GLU A 52 -17.22 4.61 19.69
N ILE A 53 -17.07 4.81 21.01
CA ILE A 53 -16.19 3.99 21.84
C ILE A 53 -16.61 2.51 21.79
N ILE A 54 -17.91 2.23 21.97
CA ILE A 54 -18.43 0.86 21.91
C ILE A 54 -18.18 0.29 20.51
N TYR A 55 -18.55 1.04 19.48
CA TYR A 55 -18.42 0.65 18.08
C TYR A 55 -16.98 0.26 17.70
N TRP A 56 -16.00 1.13 17.97
CA TRP A 56 -14.59 0.86 17.68
C TRP A 56 -13.99 -0.21 18.57
N SER A 57 -14.41 -0.29 19.84
CA SER A 57 -13.99 -1.37 20.74
C SER A 57 -14.46 -2.72 20.23
N GLY A 58 -15.70 -2.81 19.72
CA GLY A 58 -16.23 -4.04 19.13
C GLY A 58 -15.50 -4.46 17.86
N ILE A 59 -15.10 -3.51 17.00
CA ILE A 59 -14.25 -3.81 15.84
C ILE A 59 -12.88 -4.32 16.29
N TYR A 60 -12.24 -3.63 17.24
CA TYR A 60 -10.91 -4.02 17.74
C TYR A 60 -10.91 -5.42 18.38
N LEU A 61 -11.97 -5.74 19.12
CA LEU A 61 -12.17 -7.06 19.75
C LEU A 61 -12.75 -8.12 18.79
N LYS A 62 -12.98 -7.78 17.52
CA LYS A 62 -13.57 -8.66 16.50
C LYS A 62 -14.96 -9.20 16.87
N LEU A 63 -15.76 -8.42 17.58
CA LEU A 63 -17.15 -8.75 17.94
C LEU A 63 -18.14 -8.44 16.81
N TRP A 64 -17.83 -7.45 15.97
CA TRP A 64 -18.56 -7.12 14.75
C TRP A 64 -17.63 -6.48 13.71
N ASP A 65 -18.07 -6.53 12.46
CA ASP A 65 -17.37 -5.93 11.33
C ASP A 65 -17.73 -4.44 11.16
N TYR A 66 -16.86 -3.72 10.45
CA TYR A 66 -17.09 -2.33 10.08
C TYR A 66 -18.33 -2.24 9.17
N HIS A 67 -19.31 -1.40 9.54
CA HIS A 67 -20.62 -1.30 8.87
C HIS A 67 -20.52 -0.94 7.38
N ALA A 68 -19.43 -0.30 6.96
CA ALA A 68 -19.21 0.12 5.60
C ALA A 68 -18.31 -0.84 4.81
N LYS A 69 -17.92 -2.00 5.38
CA LYS A 69 -17.08 -3.01 4.71
C LYS A 69 -17.72 -3.56 3.43
N ASP A 70 -19.05 -3.63 3.38
CA ASP A 70 -19.78 -4.13 2.22
C ASP A 70 -20.11 -3.05 1.18
N ILE A 71 -20.06 -1.76 1.56
CA ILE A 71 -20.37 -0.60 0.69
C ILE A 71 -19.08 -0.01 0.11
N PHE A 72 -18.04 0.04 0.94
CA PHE A 72 -16.66 0.29 0.58
C PHE A 72 -15.94 -1.04 0.74
N GLY A 73 -16.14 -1.94 -0.23
CA GLY A 73 -15.05 -2.86 -0.51
C GLY A 73 -13.84 -1.96 -0.75
N GLU A 74 -12.90 -1.94 0.20
CA GLU A 74 -11.57 -1.42 -0.07
C GLU A 74 -11.04 -2.31 -1.20
N VAL A 75 -11.38 -1.96 -2.44
CA VAL A 75 -10.87 -2.66 -3.62
C VAL A 75 -9.36 -2.59 -3.41
N PRO A 76 -8.68 -3.74 -3.25
CA PRO A 76 -7.24 -3.73 -3.09
C PRO A 76 -6.69 -2.85 -4.20
N ILE A 77 -5.75 -1.97 -3.85
CA ILE A 77 -5.20 -1.00 -4.81
C ILE A 77 -4.51 -1.85 -5.88
N HIS A 78 -5.21 -2.16 -6.97
CA HIS A 78 -4.64 -2.86 -8.09
C HIS A 78 -3.53 -1.99 -8.65
N CYS A 79 -2.43 -2.64 -9.02
CA CYS A 79 -1.28 -1.93 -9.54
C CYS A 79 -1.62 -1.42 -10.95
N SER A 80 -1.99 -0.14 -11.06
CA SER A 80 -2.42 0.47 -12.32
C SER A 80 -1.25 0.86 -13.21
N HIS A 81 -0.10 1.19 -12.61
CA HIS A 81 1.10 1.50 -13.36
C HIS A 81 2.38 1.35 -12.52
N VAL A 82 3.49 1.06 -13.19
CA VAL A 82 4.83 0.96 -12.59
C VAL A 82 5.90 1.59 -13.48
N TYR A 83 6.95 2.13 -12.86
CA TYR A 83 8.16 2.54 -13.56
C TYR A 83 9.16 1.39 -13.57
N VAL A 84 9.53 0.92 -14.76
CA VAL A 84 10.48 -0.19 -14.93
C VAL A 84 11.83 0.38 -15.32
N ARG A 85 12.86 0.09 -14.52
CA ARG A 85 14.27 0.35 -14.87
C ARG A 85 14.85 -0.94 -15.42
N LEU A 86 15.07 -0.98 -16.72
CA LEU A 86 15.56 -2.14 -17.44
C LEU A 86 17.09 -2.13 -17.61
N ASN A 87 17.73 -3.26 -17.36
CA ASN A 87 19.12 -3.52 -17.75
C ASN A 87 19.32 -4.98 -18.18
N ILE A 88 20.50 -5.30 -18.68
CA ILE A 88 20.83 -6.60 -19.29
C ILE A 88 22.16 -7.08 -18.72
N ILE A 89 22.26 -8.37 -18.42
CA ILE A 89 23.49 -9.04 -17.97
C ILE A 89 23.73 -10.33 -18.74
N ASP A 90 24.99 -10.77 -18.80
CA ASP A 90 25.31 -12.13 -19.22
C ASP A 90 24.96 -13.15 -18.11
N SER A 91 24.53 -14.34 -18.51
CA SER A 91 24.24 -15.50 -17.65
C SER A 91 25.38 -15.85 -16.67
N GLY A 92 26.64 -15.64 -17.07
CA GLY A 92 27.81 -15.82 -16.20
C GLY A 92 27.88 -14.85 -15.00
N ASN A 93 27.09 -13.76 -15.01
CA ASN A 93 27.11 -12.72 -13.97
C ASN A 93 25.93 -12.81 -12.99
N VAL A 94 25.09 -13.85 -13.05
CA VAL A 94 23.91 -13.98 -12.17
C VAL A 94 24.27 -13.97 -10.68
N GLU A 95 25.34 -14.63 -10.28
CA GLU A 95 25.78 -14.61 -8.87
C GLU A 95 26.22 -13.20 -8.43
N ARG A 96 26.91 -12.48 -9.32
CA ARG A 96 27.33 -11.08 -9.06
C ARG A 96 26.13 -10.14 -9.00
N LEU A 97 25.09 -10.40 -9.80
CA LEU A 97 23.82 -9.68 -9.75
C LEU A 97 23.14 -9.84 -8.39
N ASN A 98 23.05 -11.07 -7.89
CA ASN A 98 22.45 -11.35 -6.59
C ASN A 98 23.21 -10.61 -5.47
N ASN A 99 24.55 -10.60 -5.54
CA ASN A 99 25.39 -9.83 -4.62
C ASN A 99 25.15 -8.32 -4.73
N TYR A 100 25.01 -7.79 -5.95
CA TYR A 100 24.70 -6.37 -6.19
C TYR A 100 23.40 -5.96 -5.50
N TYR A 101 22.30 -6.71 -5.68
CA TYR A 101 21.02 -6.39 -5.05
C TYR A 101 21.00 -6.64 -3.55
N HIS A 102 21.72 -7.66 -3.07
CA HIS A 102 21.91 -7.87 -1.63
C HIS A 102 22.61 -6.67 -0.96
N LEU A 103 23.67 -6.14 -1.59
CA LEU A 103 24.36 -4.94 -1.08
C LEU A 103 23.45 -3.71 -1.09
N LYS A 104 22.59 -3.58 -2.11
CA LYS A 104 21.64 -2.47 -2.29
C LYS A 104 20.47 -2.50 -1.30
N SER A 105 20.01 -3.69 -0.91
CA SER A 105 18.94 -3.87 0.07
C SER A 105 19.41 -3.61 1.51
N THR A 106 20.72 -3.66 1.76
CA THR A 106 21.29 -3.44 3.09
C THR A 106 21.20 -1.95 3.52
N ARG A 107 20.73 -1.70 4.75
CA ARG A 107 20.51 -0.34 5.31
C ARG A 107 21.75 0.58 5.29
N ASN A 108 22.97 0.02 5.31
CA ASN A 108 24.23 0.77 5.36
C ASN A 108 24.84 1.01 3.97
N ASN A 109 24.05 1.58 3.06
CA ASN A 109 24.46 1.86 1.67
C ASN A 109 25.72 2.74 1.56
N PHE A 110 26.01 3.57 2.56
CA PHE A 110 27.17 4.49 2.53
C PHE A 110 28.51 3.77 2.46
N TYR A 111 28.71 2.63 3.13
CA TYR A 111 30.00 1.91 3.08
C TYR A 111 30.15 1.08 1.79
N ASN A 112 29.02 0.62 1.25
CA ASN A 112 29.01 -0.26 0.08
C ASN A 112 28.99 0.50 -1.26
N TRP A 113 28.80 1.83 -1.24
CA TRP A 113 28.58 2.64 -2.45
C TRP A 113 29.65 2.43 -3.54
N LYS A 114 30.93 2.39 -3.17
CA LYS A 114 32.04 2.19 -4.10
C LYS A 114 31.97 0.80 -4.74
N LYS A 115 31.76 -0.23 -3.91
CA LYS A 115 31.63 -1.63 -4.36
C LYS A 115 30.41 -1.83 -5.25
N ILE A 116 29.27 -1.21 -4.91
CA ILE A 116 28.04 -1.22 -5.72
C ILE A 116 28.29 -0.56 -7.08
N ASN A 117 28.99 0.58 -7.11
CA ASN A 117 29.30 1.28 -8.35
C ASN A 117 30.26 0.47 -9.24
N GLU A 118 31.29 -0.12 -8.66
CA GLU A 118 32.23 -1.01 -9.37
C GLU A 118 31.50 -2.24 -9.93
N LEU A 119 30.70 -2.93 -9.11
CA LEU A 119 29.88 -4.06 -9.55
C LEU A 119 28.91 -3.65 -10.66
N SER A 120 28.25 -2.50 -10.55
CA SER A 120 27.30 -2.04 -11.57
C SER A 120 27.94 -1.86 -12.94
N LYS A 121 29.19 -1.38 -12.99
CA LYS A 121 29.91 -1.18 -14.25
C LYS A 121 30.42 -2.48 -14.86
N ASP A 122 30.66 -3.48 -14.02
CA ASP A 122 31.19 -4.79 -14.42
C ASP A 122 30.07 -5.74 -14.89
N ILE A 123 28.90 -5.72 -14.24
CA ILE A 123 27.83 -6.68 -14.51
C ILE A 123 26.87 -6.23 -15.62
N PHE A 124 26.55 -4.94 -15.70
CA PHE A 124 25.49 -4.45 -16.58
C PHE A 124 26.03 -4.07 -17.95
N LYS A 125 25.39 -4.58 -19.02
CA LYS A 125 25.76 -4.22 -20.40
C LYS A 125 25.40 -2.78 -20.75
N LEU A 126 24.32 -2.26 -20.18
CA LEU A 126 23.91 -0.87 -20.43
C LEU A 126 24.53 0.05 -19.38
N ASN A 127 25.24 1.08 -19.86
CA ASN A 127 25.83 2.14 -19.03
C ASN A 127 24.82 2.84 -18.11
N LYS A 128 23.55 2.87 -18.52
CA LYS A 128 22.42 3.42 -17.77
C LYS A 128 21.22 2.50 -17.94
N TYR A 129 20.43 2.41 -16.88
CA TYR A 129 19.12 1.77 -16.96
C TYR A 129 18.21 2.54 -17.91
N ILE A 130 17.52 1.81 -18.78
CA ILE A 130 16.47 2.38 -19.61
C ILE A 130 15.19 2.41 -18.78
N LYS A 131 14.52 3.56 -18.74
CA LYS A 131 13.31 3.75 -17.94
C LYS A 131 12.09 3.63 -18.83
N TYR A 132 11.18 2.74 -18.46
CA TYR A 132 9.87 2.58 -19.08
C TYR A 132 8.77 2.86 -18.07
N TYR A 133 7.63 3.29 -18.59
CA TYR A 133 6.41 3.48 -17.84
C TYR A 133 5.38 2.49 -18.35
N PHE A 134 4.97 1.56 -17.49
CA PHE A 134 4.01 0.52 -17.83
C PHE A 134 2.70 0.83 -17.14
N GLU A 135 1.64 0.96 -17.93
CA GLU A 135 0.26 1.00 -17.44
C GLU A 135 -0.38 -0.37 -17.65
N PHE A 136 -1.29 -0.73 -16.74
CA PHE A 136 -2.11 -1.94 -16.82
C PHE A 136 -3.56 -1.51 -16.96
N SER A 137 -4.18 -1.91 -18.06
CA SER A 137 -5.59 -1.64 -18.33
C SER A 137 -6.46 -2.75 -17.71
N PRO A 138 -7.75 -2.49 -17.42
CA PRO A 138 -8.67 -3.53 -16.93
C PRO A 138 -8.64 -4.81 -17.78
N GLU A 139 -8.56 -4.65 -19.10
CA GLU A 139 -8.44 -5.74 -20.08
C GLU A 139 -7.25 -6.69 -19.79
N ASP A 140 -6.19 -6.21 -19.14
CA ASP A 140 -4.99 -6.98 -18.82
C ASP A 140 -5.19 -7.97 -17.66
N PHE A 141 -6.27 -7.82 -16.87
CA PHE A 141 -6.50 -8.63 -15.65
C PHE A 141 -7.96 -9.01 -15.38
N GLU A 142 -8.90 -8.58 -16.23
CA GLU A 142 -10.32 -8.96 -16.15
C GLU A 142 -10.55 -10.49 -16.18
N MET A 143 -9.63 -11.23 -16.79
CA MET A 143 -9.70 -12.70 -16.93
C MET A 143 -8.99 -13.46 -15.80
N ASN A 144 -8.40 -12.78 -14.82
CA ASN A 144 -7.75 -13.41 -13.68
C ASN A 144 -8.79 -13.98 -12.70
N ASP A 145 -8.38 -14.94 -11.86
CA ASP A 145 -9.26 -15.54 -10.85
C ASP A 145 -9.81 -14.51 -9.85
N GLU A 146 -9.00 -13.50 -9.51
CA GLU A 146 -9.35 -12.40 -8.61
C GLU A 146 -8.99 -11.04 -9.29
N PRO A 147 -9.81 -10.53 -10.23
CA PRO A 147 -9.52 -9.31 -11.00
C PRO A 147 -9.29 -8.07 -10.13
N GLU A 148 -9.84 -8.04 -8.92
CA GLU A 148 -9.66 -6.94 -7.96
C GLU A 148 -8.20 -6.68 -7.59
N PHE A 149 -7.32 -7.70 -7.66
CA PHE A 149 -5.89 -7.55 -7.34
C PHE A 149 -5.03 -7.09 -8.53
N GLY A 150 -5.61 -6.98 -9.72
CA GLY A 150 -4.94 -6.47 -10.93
C GLY A 150 -4.07 -7.50 -11.64
N SER A 151 -3.01 -7.02 -12.29
CA SER A 151 -2.09 -7.87 -13.06
C SER A 151 -1.17 -8.72 -12.20
N THR A 152 -0.66 -9.81 -12.79
CA THR A 152 0.27 -10.75 -12.16
C THR A 152 1.73 -10.44 -12.51
N ILE A 153 2.66 -11.08 -11.80
CA ILE A 153 4.10 -11.02 -12.11
C ILE A 153 4.39 -11.62 -13.48
N GLU A 154 3.70 -12.70 -13.85
CA GLU A 154 3.81 -13.31 -15.18
C GLU A 154 3.42 -12.31 -16.28
N HIS A 155 2.32 -11.57 -16.09
CA HIS A 155 1.89 -10.55 -17.05
C HIS A 155 2.98 -9.46 -17.21
N LEU A 156 3.57 -8.99 -16.11
CA LEU A 156 4.69 -8.04 -16.15
C LEU A 156 5.90 -8.60 -16.90
N ARG A 157 6.34 -9.84 -16.62
CA ARG A 157 7.47 -10.49 -17.32
C ARG A 157 7.21 -10.60 -18.82
N ASN A 158 6.03 -11.04 -19.22
CA ASN A 158 5.62 -11.13 -20.62
C ASN A 158 5.63 -9.76 -21.33
N LYS A 159 5.11 -8.71 -20.67
CA LYS A 159 5.13 -7.35 -21.20
C LYS A 159 6.55 -6.83 -21.44
N ILE A 160 7.49 -7.20 -20.58
CA ILE A 160 8.92 -6.86 -20.75
C ILE A 160 9.54 -7.64 -21.91
N LEU A 161 9.23 -8.93 -22.05
CA LEU A 161 9.69 -9.74 -23.18
C LEU A 161 9.20 -9.19 -24.52
N LEU A 162 7.93 -8.82 -24.60
CA LEU A 162 7.35 -8.17 -25.79
C LEU A 162 8.10 -6.88 -26.11
N LEU A 163 8.31 -6.02 -25.10
CA LEU A 163 9.07 -4.79 -25.27
C LEU A 163 10.49 -5.02 -25.80
N VAL A 164 11.17 -6.08 -25.34
CA VAL A 164 12.54 -6.42 -25.79
C VAL A 164 12.55 -6.90 -27.23
N ARG A 165 11.56 -7.72 -27.61
CA ARG A 165 11.43 -8.27 -28.97
C ARG A 165 11.01 -7.20 -29.98
N ASP A 166 10.13 -6.29 -29.59
CA ASP A 166 9.57 -5.27 -30.46
C ASP A 166 10.47 -4.03 -30.60
N SER A 167 11.39 -3.81 -29.65
CA SER A 167 12.29 -2.65 -29.68
C SER A 167 13.49 -2.90 -30.59
N ASP A 168 13.66 -2.06 -31.61
CA ASP A 168 14.82 -2.10 -32.51
C ASP A 168 16.17 -2.10 -31.77
N TYR A 169 16.26 -1.36 -30.67
CA TYR A 169 17.49 -1.27 -29.87
C TYR A 169 17.68 -2.47 -28.95
N LEU A 170 16.64 -2.97 -28.29
CA LEU A 170 16.77 -4.08 -27.35
C LEU A 170 16.82 -5.45 -28.03
N ASN A 171 16.27 -5.56 -29.24
CA ASN A 171 16.23 -6.79 -30.01
C ASN A 171 17.66 -7.31 -30.34
N GLN A 172 18.67 -6.44 -30.37
CA GLN A 172 20.07 -6.87 -30.51
C GLN A 172 20.57 -7.76 -29.36
N PHE A 173 19.91 -7.68 -28.20
CA PHE A 173 20.18 -8.52 -27.03
C PHE A 173 19.15 -9.67 -26.91
N SER A 174 18.21 -9.77 -27.84
CA SER A 174 17.23 -10.85 -27.86
C SER A 174 17.80 -12.09 -28.55
N HIS A 175 17.61 -13.25 -27.94
CA HIS A 175 17.84 -14.56 -28.57
C HIS A 175 16.49 -15.26 -28.75
N LYS A 176 16.39 -16.18 -29.73
CA LYS A 176 15.13 -16.84 -30.08
C LYS A 176 14.48 -17.59 -28.91
N ASP A 177 15.27 -17.97 -27.92
CA ASP A 177 14.85 -18.80 -26.79
C ASP A 177 14.57 -18.00 -25.51
N LEU A 178 14.52 -16.67 -25.58
CA LEU A 178 14.24 -15.83 -24.41
C LEU A 178 12.85 -16.14 -23.83
N SER A 179 12.83 -16.49 -22.55
CA SER A 179 11.67 -16.95 -21.80
C SER A 179 11.38 -16.02 -20.62
N ILE A 180 10.24 -16.23 -19.94
CA ILE A 180 9.88 -15.46 -18.74
C ILE A 180 10.87 -15.66 -17.59
N ASP A 181 11.57 -16.80 -17.57
CA ASP A 181 12.54 -17.14 -16.52
C ASP A 181 13.84 -16.34 -16.63
N ASP A 182 14.14 -15.82 -17.83
CA ASP A 182 15.28 -14.95 -18.09
C ASP A 182 15.06 -13.52 -17.58
N VAL A 183 13.82 -13.18 -17.18
CA VAL A 183 13.43 -11.86 -16.68
C VAL A 183 13.39 -11.85 -15.16
N LYS A 184 14.47 -11.32 -14.57
CA LYS A 184 14.59 -11.11 -13.12
C LYS A 184 13.93 -9.80 -12.72
N VAL A 185 12.90 -9.87 -11.89
CA VAL A 185 12.15 -8.72 -11.38
C VAL A 185 12.55 -8.47 -9.93
N PHE A 186 12.91 -7.24 -9.59
CA PHE A 186 13.21 -6.82 -8.23
C PHE A 186 12.16 -5.81 -7.76
N ASN A 187 11.53 -6.10 -6.62
CA ASN A 187 10.51 -5.24 -6.04
C ASN A 187 11.10 -3.91 -5.53
N ASN A 188 10.26 -3.02 -4.99
CA ASN A 188 10.69 -1.71 -4.48
C ASN A 188 11.66 -1.79 -3.28
N ARG A 189 11.83 -2.98 -2.70
CA ARG A 189 12.79 -3.27 -1.62
C ARG A 189 14.09 -3.92 -2.11
N TYR A 190 14.29 -3.99 -3.43
CA TYR A 190 15.44 -4.66 -4.05
C TYR A 190 15.52 -6.16 -3.77
N GLN A 191 14.38 -6.79 -3.49
CA GLN A 191 14.27 -8.24 -3.34
C GLN A 191 13.81 -8.84 -4.66
N GLU A 192 14.44 -9.94 -5.08
CA GLU A 192 14.02 -10.69 -6.26
C GLU A 192 12.64 -11.32 -6.01
N VAL A 193 11.74 -11.14 -6.97
CA VAL A 193 10.46 -11.84 -7.03
C VAL A 193 10.69 -13.14 -7.79
N GLU A 194 10.60 -14.28 -7.10
CA GLU A 194 10.96 -15.58 -7.68
C GLU A 194 9.99 -16.03 -8.78
N ALA A 195 10.39 -17.01 -9.57
CA ALA A 195 9.53 -17.62 -10.60
C ALA A 195 8.28 -18.29 -9.99
N LEU A 196 8.39 -18.79 -8.76
CA LEU A 196 7.28 -19.37 -8.00
C LEU A 196 6.13 -18.37 -7.75
N GLU A 197 6.42 -17.08 -7.76
CA GLU A 197 5.44 -16.01 -7.57
C GLU A 197 4.83 -15.50 -8.88
N ASN A 198 5.04 -16.18 -10.02
CA ASN A 198 4.48 -15.79 -11.33
C ASN A 198 2.97 -15.56 -11.30
N ASN A 199 2.25 -16.43 -10.60
CA ASN A 199 0.79 -16.38 -10.46
C ASN A 199 0.33 -15.39 -9.39
N ASN A 200 1.24 -14.82 -8.60
CA ASN A 200 0.90 -13.80 -7.62
C ASN A 200 0.68 -12.45 -8.29
N TYR A 201 -0.21 -11.67 -7.69
CA TYR A 201 -0.50 -10.31 -8.08
C TYR A 201 0.64 -9.36 -7.71
N LEU A 202 0.85 -8.33 -8.52
CA LEU A 202 1.90 -7.32 -8.30
C LEU A 202 1.82 -6.71 -6.88
N SER A 203 0.61 -6.40 -6.42
CA SER A 203 0.33 -5.85 -5.09
C SER A 203 0.80 -6.78 -3.96
N LYS A 204 0.63 -8.10 -4.11
CA LYS A 204 1.07 -9.11 -3.13
C LYS A 204 2.59 -9.25 -3.09
N CYS A 205 3.30 -8.93 -4.18
CA CYS A 205 4.76 -8.96 -4.28
C CYS A 205 5.46 -7.62 -3.92
N HIS A 206 4.78 -6.71 -3.20
CA HIS A 206 5.28 -5.37 -2.86
C HIS A 206 5.59 -4.48 -4.08
N ILE A 207 4.83 -4.67 -5.16
CA ILE A 207 4.86 -3.82 -6.35
C ILE A 207 3.52 -3.08 -6.42
N GLU A 208 3.52 -1.85 -5.94
CA GLU A 208 2.34 -0.99 -5.87
C GLU A 208 2.35 0.06 -6.99
N THR A 209 1.19 0.66 -7.23
CA THR A 209 1.02 1.74 -8.21
C THR A 209 2.03 2.87 -7.97
N GLY A 210 2.77 3.24 -9.02
CA GLY A 210 3.77 4.30 -8.98
C GLY A 210 5.15 3.88 -8.48
N ASN A 211 5.34 2.63 -8.06
CA ASN A 211 6.65 2.12 -7.66
C ASN A 211 7.63 2.14 -8.84
N THR A 212 8.91 2.35 -8.52
CA THR A 212 10.02 2.13 -9.46
C THR A 212 10.68 0.81 -9.16
N ILE A 213 10.56 -0.15 -10.07
CA ILE A 213 11.14 -1.49 -9.94
C ILE A 213 12.35 -1.64 -10.87
N ASP A 214 13.27 -2.52 -10.48
CA ASP A 214 14.39 -2.88 -11.33
C ASP A 214 14.08 -4.21 -12.02
N VAL A 215 14.30 -4.26 -13.33
CA VAL A 215 14.20 -5.49 -14.10
C VAL A 215 15.48 -5.72 -14.85
N VAL A 216 15.98 -6.95 -14.76
CA VAL A 216 17.23 -7.35 -15.37
C VAL A 216 16.98 -8.58 -16.23
N ILE A 217 17.34 -8.47 -17.50
CA ILE A 217 17.26 -9.58 -18.45
C ILE A 217 18.60 -10.30 -18.43
N VAL A 218 18.54 -11.61 -18.25
CA VAL A 218 19.70 -12.50 -18.34
C VAL A 218 19.79 -13.04 -19.77
N ILE A 219 20.96 -12.90 -20.40
CA ILE A 219 21.21 -13.38 -21.76
C ILE A 219 22.38 -14.36 -21.84
#